data_AF-A0A6I8WFT9-F1
#
_entry.id   AF-A0A6I8WFT9-F1
#
_cell.length_a   1.000
_cell.length_b   1.000
_cell.length_c   1.000
_cell.angle_alpha   90.00
_cell.angle_beta   90.00
_cell.angle_gamma   90.00
#
_symmetry.space_group_name_H-M   'P 1'
#
loop_
_entity.id
_entity.type
_entity.pdbx_description
1 polymer ?
#
loop_
_entity_poly.entity_id
_entity_poly.type
_entity_poly.pdbx_seq_one_letter_code
_entity_poly.pdbx_strand_id
1 'polypeptide(L)'
;ADRPLWSPGSEPPAWLDGSLAGDYGFDPLHLSEEPEMRKWMVQAELVHCRWAMLGVAGILFTSIGAKAGGNFPDWYDAGKELQKNSDIPLGSLIFTELLLFGWVETKRLYDLRNPGSQGDGSFLGITDGLKGKENGYPGGLFDPMGMSKNEASFKEAKQKEVKNGRLAMLAFVGFIAQHHATHKSPIDNLLDHVADPFHVTFATNGVSIPH
;
A
#
# COMPACT_ATOMS: atom_id res chain seq x y z
N ALA A 1 15.48 23.68 11.68
CA ALA A 1 15.61 22.38 12.36
C ALA A 1 15.92 21.36 11.30
N ASP A 2 17.10 20.73 11.36
CA ASP A 2 17.63 19.80 10.36
C ASP A 2 16.82 18.51 10.31
N ARG A 3 15.68 18.54 9.62
CA ARG A 3 14.98 17.31 9.24
C ARG A 3 15.79 16.61 8.14
N PRO A 4 15.84 15.27 8.13
CA PRO A 4 16.48 14.56 7.04
C PRO A 4 15.72 14.80 5.74
N LEU A 5 16.44 15.19 4.69
CA LEU A 5 15.91 15.34 3.35
C LEU A 5 16.28 14.13 2.49
N TRP A 6 15.52 13.90 1.42
CA TRP A 6 15.78 12.81 0.49
C TRP A 6 17.14 12.96 -0.22
N SER A 7 17.55 14.20 -0.49
CA SER A 7 18.85 14.56 -1.05
C SER A 7 19.61 15.42 -0.05
N PRO A 8 20.74 14.94 0.52
CA PRO A 8 21.54 15.73 1.46
C PRO A 8 22.05 17.02 0.79
N GLY A 9 21.76 18.17 1.40
CA GLY A 9 22.20 19.49 0.92
C GLY A 9 21.26 20.19 -0.05
N SER A 10 20.13 19.57 -0.46
CA SER A 10 19.07 20.28 -1.17
C SER A 10 18.19 21.11 -0.22
N GLU A 11 17.57 22.18 -0.71
CA GLU A 11 16.51 22.87 0.03
C GLU A 11 15.16 22.19 -0.23
N PRO A 12 14.33 21.97 0.82
CA PRO A 12 13.01 21.42 0.61
C PRO A 12 12.08 22.47 -0.05
N PRO A 13 11.07 22.03 -0.83
CA PRO A 13 10.03 22.92 -1.32
C PRO A 13 9.31 23.64 -0.17
N ALA A 14 8.97 24.92 -0.37
CA ALA A 14 8.41 25.79 0.68
C ALA A 14 7.09 25.28 1.28
N TRP A 15 6.35 24.48 0.53
CA TRP A 15 5.04 23.95 0.92
C TRP A 15 5.10 22.61 1.67
N LEU A 16 6.27 21.99 1.76
CA LEU A 16 6.53 20.81 2.58
C LEU A 16 7.26 21.27 3.83
N ASP A 17 6.58 21.28 4.97
CA ASP A 17 7.06 21.87 6.24
C ASP A 17 7.50 20.83 7.27
N GLY A 18 7.28 19.54 7.01
CA GLY A 18 7.58 18.44 7.93
C GLY A 18 6.41 18.06 8.84
N SER A 19 5.24 18.67 8.65
CA SER A 19 4.02 18.31 9.39
C SER A 19 3.48 16.93 9.01
N LEU A 20 3.69 16.52 7.76
CA LEU A 20 3.23 15.25 7.21
C LEU A 20 4.12 14.08 7.65
N ALA A 21 3.51 12.91 7.84
CA ALA A 21 4.25 11.69 8.16
C ALA A 21 5.08 11.24 6.95
N GLY A 22 6.39 11.04 7.15
CA GLY A 22 7.29 10.64 6.07
C GLY A 22 7.66 11.78 5.11
N ASP A 23 7.58 13.04 5.55
CA ASP A 23 8.00 14.17 4.75
C ASP A 23 9.54 14.32 4.72
N TYR A 24 10.13 13.95 3.58
CA TYR A 24 11.55 14.09 3.26
C TYR A 24 11.81 15.18 2.20
N GLY A 25 10.81 16.02 1.88
CA GLY A 25 10.94 17.07 0.86
C GLY A 25 11.05 16.57 -0.58
N PHE A 26 10.56 15.36 -0.88
CA PHE A 26 10.62 14.78 -2.22
C PHE A 26 9.39 15.19 -3.05
N ASP A 27 9.52 16.28 -3.81
CA ASP A 27 8.56 16.68 -4.83
C ASP A 27 9.28 17.38 -6.00
N PRO A 28 10.06 16.66 -6.82
CA PRO A 28 10.82 17.27 -7.92
C PRO A 28 9.95 17.79 -9.08
N LEU A 29 8.67 17.40 -9.13
CA LEU A 29 7.73 17.76 -10.21
C LEU A 29 6.66 18.78 -9.76
N HIS A 30 6.73 19.25 -8.52
CA HIS A 30 5.80 20.22 -7.92
C HIS A 30 4.33 19.78 -7.97
N LEU A 31 4.06 18.47 -7.84
CA LEU A 31 2.69 17.93 -7.90
C LEU A 31 1.88 18.23 -6.64
N SER A 32 2.51 18.71 -5.57
CA SER A 32 1.87 18.98 -4.29
C SER A 32 1.87 20.46 -3.89
N GLU A 33 2.13 21.36 -4.85
CA GLU A 33 2.16 22.80 -4.62
C GLU A 33 0.81 23.32 -4.12
N GLU A 34 -0.29 22.91 -4.77
CA GLU A 34 -1.64 23.28 -4.35
C GLU A 34 -2.09 22.52 -3.07
N PRO A 35 -2.62 23.20 -2.04
CA PRO A 35 -3.04 22.54 -0.79
C PRO A 35 -4.11 21.47 -0.96
N GLU A 36 -5.08 21.68 -1.85
CA GLU A 36 -6.14 20.69 -2.13
C GLU A 36 -5.57 19.44 -2.80
N MET A 37 -4.70 19.63 -3.81
CA MET A 37 -4.00 18.54 -4.47
C MET A 37 -3.09 17.79 -3.50
N ARG A 38 -2.39 18.50 -2.61
CA ARG A 38 -1.58 17.88 -1.54
C ARG A 38 -2.44 17.00 -0.63
N LYS A 39 -3.61 17.47 -0.22
CA LYS A 39 -4.57 16.66 0.57
C LYS A 39 -4.97 15.39 -0.17
N TRP A 40 -5.27 15.50 -1.47
CA TRP A 40 -5.56 14.35 -2.32
C TRP A 40 -4.38 13.37 -2.41
N MET A 41 -3.18 13.87 -2.68
CA MET A 41 -1.97 13.06 -2.85
C MET A 41 -1.58 12.32 -1.57
N VAL A 42 -1.69 12.96 -0.39
CA VAL A 42 -1.46 12.29 0.90
C VAL A 42 -2.43 11.13 1.10
N GLN A 43 -3.71 11.31 0.77
CA GLN A 43 -4.68 10.23 0.90
C GLN A 43 -4.44 9.12 -0.14
N ALA A 44 -4.11 9.50 -1.38
CA ALA A 44 -3.77 8.56 -2.43
C ALA A 44 -2.55 7.71 -2.04
N GLU A 45 -1.49 8.33 -1.50
CA GLU A 45 -0.31 7.63 -0.99
C GLU A 45 -0.68 6.62 0.10
N LEU A 46 -1.47 7.03 1.10
CA LEU A 46 -1.87 6.13 2.19
C LEU A 46 -2.68 4.93 1.70
N VAL A 47 -3.62 5.13 0.77
CA VAL A 47 -4.43 4.04 0.22
C VAL A 47 -3.57 3.07 -0.59
N HIS A 48 -2.70 3.57 -1.48
CA HIS A 48 -1.77 2.72 -2.24
C HIS A 48 -0.79 1.98 -1.32
N CYS A 49 -0.25 2.64 -0.30
CA CYS A 49 0.59 2.04 0.73
C CYS A 49 -0.12 0.87 1.44
N ARG A 50 -1.35 1.08 1.90
CA ARG A 50 -2.14 0.06 2.61
C ARG A 50 -2.44 -1.14 1.74
N TRP A 51 -2.86 -0.91 0.49
CA TRP A 51 -3.08 -1.98 -0.47
C TRP A 51 -1.80 -2.74 -0.80
N ALA A 52 -0.68 -2.04 -0.98
CA ALA A 52 0.60 -2.66 -1.23
C ALA A 52 1.08 -3.50 -0.03
N MET A 53 0.92 -3.01 1.21
CA MET A 53 1.26 -3.79 2.41
C MET A 53 0.45 -5.08 2.51
N LEU A 54 -0.87 -5.01 2.26
CA LEU A 54 -1.73 -6.20 2.25
C LEU A 54 -1.36 -7.16 1.09
N GLY A 55 -1.13 -6.63 -0.11
CA GLY A 55 -0.76 -7.40 -1.28
C GLY A 55 0.57 -8.12 -1.11
N VAL A 56 1.62 -7.41 -0.66
CA VAL A 56 2.95 -7.97 -0.40
C VAL A 56 2.90 -9.02 0.69
N ALA A 57 2.19 -8.76 1.79
CA ALA A 57 2.01 -9.75 2.86
C ALA A 57 1.33 -11.03 2.34
N GLY A 58 0.28 -10.88 1.51
CA GLY A 58 -0.41 -12.01 0.88
C GLY A 58 0.50 -12.83 -0.03
N ILE A 59 1.24 -12.17 -0.93
CA ILE A 59 2.19 -12.82 -1.86
C ILE A 59 3.27 -13.60 -1.10
N LEU A 60 3.86 -12.97 -0.07
CA LEU A 60 4.90 -13.61 0.72
C LEU A 60 4.34 -14.78 1.54
N PHE A 61 3.15 -14.62 2.13
CA PHE A 61 2.51 -15.68 2.89
C PHE A 61 2.25 -16.92 2.04
N THR A 62 1.66 -16.77 0.85
CA THR A 62 1.39 -17.92 -0.04
C THR A 62 2.67 -18.54 -0.57
N SER A 63 3.66 -17.73 -0.95
CA SER A 63 4.95 -18.22 -1.45
C SER A 63 5.75 -18.99 -0.38
N ILE A 64 5.75 -18.49 0.86
CA ILE A 64 6.38 -19.20 2.00
C ILE A 64 5.60 -20.48 2.31
N GLY A 65 4.27 -20.42 2.33
CA GLY A 65 3.40 -21.58 2.55
C GLY A 65 3.64 -22.68 1.50
N ALA A 66 3.78 -22.31 0.22
CA ALA A 66 4.10 -23.23 -0.86
C ALA A 66 5.44 -23.94 -0.63
N LYS A 67 6.47 -23.20 -0.18
CA LYS A 67 7.79 -23.77 0.15
C LYS A 67 7.81 -24.61 1.41
N ALA A 68 6.96 -24.30 2.39
CA ALA A 68 6.82 -25.09 3.60
C ALA A 68 6.07 -26.43 3.39
N GLY A 69 5.69 -26.76 2.14
CA GLY A 69 4.98 -27.99 1.78
C GLY A 69 3.47 -27.86 1.75
N GLY A 70 2.93 -26.64 1.85
CA GLY A 70 1.52 -26.36 1.61
C GLY A 70 1.19 -26.36 0.12
N ASN A 71 -0.01 -26.81 -0.24
CA ASN A 71 -0.48 -26.77 -1.63
C ASN A 71 -1.05 -25.38 -1.98
N PHE A 72 -0.20 -24.35 -1.95
CA PHE A 72 -0.58 -22.99 -2.31
C PHE A 72 -0.04 -22.65 -3.72
N PRO A 73 -0.87 -22.07 -4.60
CA PRO A 73 -0.37 -21.55 -5.87
C PRO A 73 0.52 -20.33 -5.67
N ASP A 74 1.38 -20.12 -6.67
CA ASP A 74 2.06 -18.84 -6.84
C ASP A 74 1.05 -17.71 -7.08
N TRP A 75 1.39 -16.52 -6.62
CA TRP A 75 0.50 -15.36 -6.66
C TRP A 75 -0.03 -15.01 -8.07
N TYR A 76 0.73 -15.29 -9.12
CA TYR A 76 0.35 -15.02 -10.51
C TYR A 76 -0.63 -16.06 -11.10
N ASP A 77 -0.68 -17.27 -10.56
CA ASP A 77 -1.61 -18.32 -10.99
C ASP A 77 -2.74 -18.57 -10.00
N ALA A 78 -2.66 -18.02 -8.79
CA ALA A 78 -3.66 -18.13 -7.72
C ALA A 78 -5.08 -17.79 -8.20
N GLY A 79 -5.25 -16.76 -9.04
CA GLY A 79 -6.56 -16.40 -9.59
C GLY A 79 -7.16 -17.47 -10.52
N LYS A 80 -6.32 -18.11 -11.35
CA LYS A 80 -6.77 -19.18 -12.25
C LYS A 80 -7.14 -20.44 -11.48
N GLU A 81 -6.37 -20.77 -10.45
CA GLU A 81 -6.68 -21.93 -9.59
C GLU A 81 -7.95 -21.73 -8.78
N LEU A 82 -8.17 -20.53 -8.24
CA LEU A 82 -9.40 -20.20 -7.55
C LEU A 82 -10.62 -20.39 -8.45
N GLN A 83 -10.55 -19.94 -9.71
CA GLN A 83 -11.64 -20.09 -10.67
C GLN A 83 -11.89 -21.56 -11.07
N LYS A 84 -10.85 -22.40 -11.08
CA LYS A 84 -11.01 -23.85 -11.33
C LYS A 84 -11.63 -24.58 -10.15
N ASN A 85 -11.33 -24.14 -8.93
CA ASN A 85 -11.74 -24.81 -7.70
C ASN A 85 -13.03 -24.22 -7.09
N SER A 86 -13.58 -23.15 -7.67
CA SER A 86 -14.78 -22.48 -7.19
C SER A 86 -15.88 -22.51 -8.24
N ASP A 87 -17.11 -22.81 -7.80
CA ASP A 87 -18.30 -22.79 -8.66
C ASP A 87 -18.84 -21.37 -8.92
N ILE A 88 -18.16 -20.33 -8.42
CA ILE A 88 -18.60 -18.95 -8.56
C ILE A 88 -18.10 -18.38 -9.89
N PRO A 89 -18.98 -17.89 -10.78
CA PRO A 89 -18.54 -17.28 -12.03
C PRO A 89 -17.77 -15.98 -11.77
N LEU A 90 -16.67 -15.79 -12.51
CA LEU A 90 -15.78 -14.62 -12.41
C LEU A 90 -16.55 -13.28 -12.48
N GLY A 91 -17.55 -13.20 -13.36
CA GLY A 91 -18.36 -11.99 -13.50
C GLY A 91 -19.14 -11.62 -12.24
N SER A 92 -19.66 -12.61 -11.50
CA SER A 92 -20.36 -12.38 -10.24
C SER A 92 -19.40 -11.93 -9.13
N LEU A 93 -18.20 -12.54 -9.11
CA LEU A 93 -17.14 -12.17 -8.16
C LEU A 93 -16.72 -10.70 -8.36
N ILE A 94 -16.37 -10.33 -9.58
CA ILE A 94 -15.96 -8.95 -9.92
C ILE A 94 -17.10 -7.96 -9.67
N PHE A 95 -18.34 -8.31 -10.02
CA PHE A 95 -19.49 -7.42 -9.78
C PHE A 95 -19.72 -7.16 -8.29
N THR A 96 -19.68 -8.21 -7.48
CA THR A 96 -19.83 -8.10 -6.01
C THR A 96 -18.68 -7.29 -5.41
N GLU A 97 -17.46 -7.51 -5.88
CA GLU A 97 -16.29 -6.73 -5.49
C GLU A 97 -16.47 -5.24 -5.80
N LEU A 98 -16.81 -4.89 -7.04
CA LEU A 98 -17.05 -3.50 -7.45
C LEU A 98 -18.20 -2.84 -6.68
N LEU A 99 -19.25 -3.59 -6.33
CA LEU A 99 -20.35 -3.07 -5.53
C LEU A 99 -19.89 -2.73 -4.11
N LEU A 100 -19.18 -3.64 -3.45
CA LEU A 100 -18.71 -3.47 -2.08
C LEU A 100 -17.61 -2.39 -1.99
N PHE A 101 -16.59 -2.47 -2.85
CA PHE A 101 -15.52 -1.47 -2.90
C PHE A 101 -16.03 -0.13 -3.42
N GLY A 102 -16.93 -0.12 -4.40
CA GLY A 102 -17.57 1.10 -4.88
C GLY A 102 -18.30 1.83 -3.76
N TRP A 103 -19.01 1.11 -2.89
CA TRP A 103 -19.63 1.70 -1.70
C TRP A 103 -18.60 2.30 -0.74
N VAL A 104 -17.57 1.53 -0.36
CA VAL A 104 -16.53 1.96 0.59
C VAL A 104 -15.75 3.17 0.06
N GLU A 105 -15.33 3.13 -1.20
CA GLU A 105 -14.58 4.21 -1.85
C GLU A 105 -15.43 5.47 -2.04
N THR A 106 -16.72 5.32 -2.34
CA THR A 106 -17.65 6.45 -2.43
C THR A 106 -17.78 7.15 -1.08
N LYS A 107 -17.94 6.39 0.01
CA LYS A 107 -17.98 6.93 1.37
C LYS A 107 -16.68 7.66 1.74
N ARG A 108 -15.53 7.06 1.40
CA ARG A 108 -14.21 7.67 1.59
C ARG A 108 -14.06 8.98 0.79
N LEU A 109 -14.55 9.02 -0.45
CA LEU A 109 -14.49 10.20 -1.31
C LEU A 109 -15.36 11.34 -0.76
N TYR A 110 -16.57 11.03 -0.30
CA TYR A 110 -17.43 12.04 0.33
C TYR A 110 -16.83 12.59 1.62
N ASP A 111 -16.18 11.76 2.44
CA ASP A 111 -15.45 12.24 3.62
C ASP A 111 -14.23 13.11 3.26
N LEU A 112 -13.51 12.79 2.18
CA LEU A 112 -12.40 13.62 1.73
C LEU A 112 -12.87 15.03 1.28
N ARG A 113 -13.95 15.08 0.50
CA ARG A 113 -14.54 16.32 0.00
C ARG A 113 -15.15 17.14 1.12
N ASN A 114 -15.94 16.49 1.98
CA ASN A 114 -16.63 17.08 3.11
C ASN A 114 -16.29 16.29 4.40
N PRO A 115 -15.21 16.67 5.12
CA PRO A 115 -14.78 15.97 6.32
C PRO A 115 -15.88 15.88 7.37
N GLY A 116 -16.15 14.67 7.86
CA GLY A 116 -17.17 14.43 8.88
C GLY A 116 -18.59 14.26 8.32
N SER A 117 -18.77 14.32 6.99
CA SER A 117 -20.07 14.06 6.34
C SER A 117 -20.62 12.66 6.60
N GLN A 118 -19.76 11.68 6.93
CA GLN A 118 -20.16 10.29 7.18
C GLN A 118 -20.49 10.00 8.65
N GLY A 119 -20.37 10.99 9.54
CA GLY A 119 -20.68 10.87 10.97
C GLY A 119 -22.11 11.33 11.35
N ASP A 120 -22.97 11.58 10.37
CA ASP A 120 -24.34 12.08 10.54
C ASP A 120 -25.35 11.00 10.99
N GLY A 121 -24.93 9.72 11.06
CA GLY A 121 -25.79 8.59 11.38
C GLY A 121 -26.56 8.05 10.16
N SER A 122 -26.27 8.53 8.95
CA SER A 122 -26.88 8.08 7.69
C SER A 122 -26.68 6.58 7.45
N PHE A 123 -25.59 6.00 7.96
CA PHE A 123 -25.31 4.57 7.85
C PHE A 123 -25.64 3.83 9.14
N LEU A 124 -26.75 3.09 9.15
CA LEU A 124 -27.16 2.20 10.25
C LEU A 124 -27.21 2.87 11.64
N GLY A 125 -27.34 4.20 11.72
CA GLY A 125 -27.30 4.96 12.98
C GLY A 125 -25.91 5.09 13.59
N ILE A 126 -24.85 4.71 12.88
CA ILE A 126 -23.46 4.83 13.34
C ILE A 126 -22.99 6.27 13.08
N THR A 127 -22.79 7.04 14.15
CA THR A 127 -22.35 8.44 14.09
C THR A 127 -20.84 8.55 14.32
N ASP A 128 -20.40 8.58 15.59
CA ASP A 128 -19.04 8.88 15.99
C ASP A 128 -18.01 7.83 15.53
N GLY A 129 -18.47 6.63 15.18
CA GLY A 129 -17.60 5.56 14.67
C GLY A 129 -17.06 5.81 13.25
N LEU A 130 -17.71 6.67 12.46
CA LEU A 130 -17.36 6.97 11.06
C LEU A 130 -16.80 8.38 10.87
N LYS A 131 -16.73 9.18 11.93
CA LYS A 131 -16.18 10.54 11.87
C LYS A 131 -14.66 10.48 11.77
N GLY A 132 -14.11 10.90 10.63
CA GLY A 132 -12.67 10.92 10.41
C GLY A 132 -11.92 11.85 11.37
N LYS A 133 -10.73 11.41 11.83
CA LYS A 133 -9.86 12.20 12.72
C LYS A 133 -8.95 13.14 11.92
N GLU A 134 -8.27 12.60 10.92
CA GLU A 134 -7.37 13.34 10.02
C GLU A 134 -7.47 12.77 8.59
N ASN A 135 -6.89 13.49 7.63
CA ASN A 135 -6.88 13.05 6.23
C ASN A 135 -6.23 11.66 6.08
N GLY A 136 -7.02 10.67 5.65
CA GLY A 136 -6.59 9.27 5.53
C GLY A 136 -6.54 8.47 6.83
N TYR A 137 -6.91 9.06 7.98
CA TYR A 137 -6.95 8.41 9.29
C TYR A 137 -8.36 8.51 9.89
N PRO A 138 -9.25 7.54 9.59
CA PRO A 138 -10.63 7.60 10.02
C PRO A 138 -10.81 7.40 11.55
N GLY A 139 -9.94 6.61 12.19
CA GLY A 139 -10.06 6.34 13.63
C GLY A 139 -11.39 5.66 13.98
N GLY A 140 -11.90 5.90 15.20
CA GLY A 140 -13.22 5.43 15.63
C GLY A 140 -13.36 3.92 15.52
N LEU A 141 -14.32 3.46 14.71
CA LEU A 141 -14.58 2.03 14.47
C LEU A 141 -13.37 1.30 13.85
N PHE A 142 -12.53 2.02 13.09
CA PHE A 142 -11.35 1.46 12.43
C PHE A 142 -10.11 1.40 13.34
N ASP A 143 -10.20 1.87 14.59
CA ASP A 143 -9.16 1.74 15.62
C ASP A 143 -9.74 1.05 16.88
N PRO A 144 -10.07 -0.26 16.81
CA PRO A 144 -10.64 -0.98 17.95
C PRO A 144 -9.67 -1.06 19.15
N MET A 145 -8.36 -0.94 18.90
CA MET A 145 -7.32 -0.98 19.94
C MET A 145 -7.05 0.40 20.56
N GLY A 146 -7.62 1.48 20.01
CA GLY A 146 -7.45 2.85 20.52
C GLY A 146 -6.02 3.37 20.47
N MET A 147 -5.19 2.86 19.55
CA MET A 147 -3.78 3.24 19.43
C MET A 147 -3.59 4.69 18.98
N SER A 148 -4.62 5.31 18.39
CA SER A 148 -4.62 6.69 17.93
C SER A 148 -4.87 7.73 19.03
N LYS A 149 -5.14 7.33 20.29
CA LYS A 149 -5.47 8.24 21.39
C LYS A 149 -4.29 9.07 21.89
N ASN A 150 -3.08 8.51 21.91
CA ASN A 150 -1.87 9.21 22.32
C ASN A 150 -1.19 9.86 21.10
N GLU A 151 -1.04 11.19 21.11
CA GLU A 151 -0.53 11.95 19.97
C GLU A 151 0.92 11.61 19.61
N ALA A 152 1.78 11.36 20.60
CA ALA A 152 3.19 11.07 20.36
C ALA A 152 3.37 9.70 19.69
N SER A 153 2.72 8.67 20.25
CA SER A 153 2.74 7.32 19.66
C SER A 153 2.00 7.29 18.33
N PHE A 154 0.97 8.12 18.15
CA PHE A 154 0.25 8.22 16.88
C PHE A 154 1.11 8.82 15.78
N LYS A 155 1.87 9.90 16.05
CA LYS A 155 2.84 10.45 15.09
C LYS A 155 3.90 9.43 14.69
N GLU A 156 4.42 8.68 15.65
CA GLU A 156 5.39 7.60 15.38
C GLU A 156 4.76 6.46 14.56
N ALA A 157 3.55 6.03 14.89
CA ALA A 157 2.83 4.99 14.17
C ALA A 157 2.58 5.39 12.71
N LYS A 158 2.17 6.64 12.44
CA LYS A 158 2.02 7.15 11.07
C LYS A 158 3.33 7.12 10.29
N GLN A 159 4.45 7.51 10.92
CA GLN A 159 5.76 7.42 10.27
C GLN A 159 6.14 5.98 9.93
N LYS A 160 5.86 5.02 10.83
CA LYS A 160 6.07 3.59 10.56
C LYS A 160 5.17 3.07 9.44
N GLU A 161 3.92 3.48 9.41
CA GLU A 161 2.96 3.11 8.36
C GLU A 161 3.43 3.58 6.98
N VAL A 162 3.79 4.86 6.84
CA VAL A 162 4.25 5.42 5.55
C VAL A 162 5.57 4.78 5.11
N LYS A 163 6.52 4.54 6.02
CA LYS A 163 7.80 3.89 5.68
C LYS A 163 7.60 2.45 5.20
N ASN A 164 6.83 1.65 5.92
CA ASN A 164 6.51 0.28 5.50
C ASN A 164 5.65 0.27 4.22
N GLY A 165 4.74 1.23 4.08
CA GLY A 165 3.91 1.43 2.90
C GLY A 165 4.70 1.70 1.63
N ARG A 166 5.63 2.67 1.67
CA ARG A 166 6.53 2.97 0.54
C ARG A 166 7.42 1.78 0.20
N LEU A 167 7.97 1.10 1.21
CA LEU A 167 8.75 -0.12 0.99
C LEU A 167 7.91 -1.22 0.33
N ALA A 168 6.66 -1.40 0.77
CA ALA A 168 5.75 -2.40 0.20
C ALA A 168 5.36 -2.06 -1.25
N MET A 169 5.11 -0.79 -1.58
CA MET A 169 4.85 -0.37 -2.97
C MET A 169 6.04 -0.72 -3.88
N LEU A 170 7.28 -0.44 -3.43
CA LEU A 170 8.49 -0.83 -4.16
C LEU A 170 8.65 -2.35 -4.26
N ALA A 171 8.36 -3.08 -3.19
CA ALA A 171 8.43 -4.54 -3.18
C ALA A 171 7.43 -5.17 -4.16
N PHE A 172 6.20 -4.64 -4.23
CA PHE A 172 5.19 -5.12 -5.18
C PHE A 172 5.60 -4.90 -6.64
N VAL A 173 6.11 -3.71 -6.97
CA VAL A 173 6.69 -3.43 -8.30
C VAL A 173 7.87 -4.37 -8.58
N GLY A 174 8.71 -4.62 -7.57
CA GLY A 174 9.81 -5.58 -7.62
C GLY A 174 9.33 -7.00 -7.95
N PHE A 175 8.26 -7.48 -7.33
CA PHE A 175 7.70 -8.81 -7.61
C PHE A 175 7.18 -8.94 -9.04
N ILE A 176 6.52 -7.90 -9.56
CA ILE A 176 6.06 -7.87 -10.96
C ILE A 176 7.27 -7.91 -11.91
N ALA A 177 8.27 -7.05 -11.70
CA ALA A 177 9.45 -6.98 -12.54
C ALA A 177 10.27 -8.28 -12.49
N GLN A 178 10.45 -8.86 -11.30
CA GLN A 178 11.14 -10.14 -11.12
C GLN A 178 10.41 -11.27 -11.83
N HIS A 179 9.09 -11.38 -11.68
CA HIS A 179 8.32 -12.41 -12.35
C HIS A 179 8.37 -12.27 -13.88
N HIS A 180 8.35 -11.03 -14.40
CA HIS A 180 8.51 -10.81 -15.84
C HIS A 180 9.90 -11.23 -16.36
N ALA A 181 10.96 -11.04 -15.55
CA ALA A 181 12.32 -11.36 -15.96
C ALA A 181 12.69 -12.85 -15.78
N THR A 182 12.23 -13.49 -14.70
CA THR A 182 12.66 -14.85 -14.34
C THR A 182 11.55 -15.90 -14.40
N HIS A 183 10.28 -15.48 -14.50
CA HIS A 183 9.09 -16.35 -14.47
C HIS A 183 8.97 -17.24 -13.23
N LYS A 184 9.59 -16.84 -12.12
CA LYS A 184 9.57 -17.56 -10.84
C LYS A 184 8.88 -16.75 -9.75
N SER A 185 8.56 -17.42 -8.63
CA SER A 185 8.05 -16.79 -7.43
C SER A 185 9.11 -15.87 -6.78
N PRO A 186 8.71 -14.86 -5.99
CA PRO A 186 9.66 -13.97 -5.32
C PRO A 186 10.59 -14.69 -4.34
N ILE A 187 10.07 -15.71 -3.64
CA ILE A 187 10.87 -16.50 -2.69
C ILE A 187 11.85 -17.40 -3.42
N ASP A 188 11.47 -17.97 -4.57
CA ASP A 188 12.40 -18.73 -5.41
C ASP A 188 13.56 -17.88 -5.90
N ASN A 189 13.27 -16.68 -6.41
CA ASN A 189 14.31 -15.74 -6.82
C ASN A 189 15.24 -15.35 -5.66
N LEU A 190 14.68 -15.21 -4.45
CA LEU A 190 15.47 -14.93 -3.25
C LEU A 190 16.39 -16.12 -2.91
N LEU A 191 15.88 -17.35 -2.93
CA LEU A 191 16.66 -18.55 -2.65
C LEU A 191 17.76 -18.76 -3.69
N ASP A 192 17.45 -18.56 -4.97
CA ASP A 192 18.43 -18.66 -6.05
C ASP A 192 19.55 -17.61 -5.88
N HIS A 193 19.20 -16.37 -5.51
CA HIS A 193 20.20 -15.32 -5.24
C HIS A 193 21.02 -15.60 -3.97
N VAL A 194 20.43 -16.16 -2.92
CA VAL A 194 21.15 -16.54 -1.70
C VAL A 194 22.08 -17.73 -1.95
N ALA A 195 21.71 -18.65 -2.84
CA ALA A 195 22.54 -19.79 -3.23
C ALA A 195 23.78 -19.38 -4.04
N ASP A 196 23.64 -18.45 -4.98
CA ASP A 196 24.76 -17.87 -5.72
C ASP A 196 24.59 -16.35 -5.93
N PRO A 197 25.09 -15.55 -4.97
CA PRO A 197 24.92 -14.10 -4.99
C PRO A 197 25.63 -13.40 -6.16
N PHE A 198 26.64 -14.03 -6.75
CA PHE A 198 27.48 -13.39 -7.76
C PHE A 198 27.02 -13.68 -9.19
N HIS A 199 26.45 -14.86 -9.44
CA HIS A 199 26.02 -15.25 -10.79
C HIS A 199 24.50 -15.21 -10.98
N VAL A 200 23.71 -15.25 -9.90
CA VAL A 200 22.25 -15.08 -9.97
C VAL A 200 21.90 -13.67 -9.55
N THR A 201 22.02 -12.72 -10.47
CA THR A 201 21.69 -11.31 -10.22
C THR A 201 20.76 -10.78 -11.32
N PHE A 202 20.26 -9.56 -11.17
CA PHE A 202 19.49 -8.93 -12.24
C PHE A 202 20.30 -8.75 -13.53
N ALA A 203 21.64 -8.73 -13.46
CA ALA A 203 22.51 -8.54 -14.63
C ALA A 203 22.63 -9.79 -15.50
N THR A 204 22.30 -10.98 -14.98
CA THR A 204 22.56 -12.26 -15.68
C THR A 204 21.30 -12.87 -16.31
N ASN A 205 20.13 -12.27 -16.13
CA ASN A 205 18.85 -12.80 -16.62
C ASN A 205 18.59 -12.57 -18.13
N GLY A 206 19.41 -11.76 -18.82
CA GLY A 206 19.26 -11.44 -20.25
C GLY A 206 18.07 -10.53 -20.60
N VAL A 207 17.31 -10.07 -19.61
CA VAL A 207 16.14 -9.19 -19.79
C VAL A 207 16.41 -7.79 -19.25
N SER A 208 17.00 -7.68 -18.05
CA SER A 208 17.25 -6.39 -17.39
C SER A 208 18.44 -5.66 -18.01
N ILE A 209 19.46 -6.39 -18.46
CA ILE A 209 20.58 -5.86 -19.23
C ILE A 209 20.63 -6.65 -20.54
N PRO A 210 20.20 -6.07 -21.67
CA PRO A 210 20.29 -6.72 -22.96
C PRO A 210 21.76 -6.78 -23.38
N HIS A 211 22.27 -7.99 -23.57
CA HIS A 211 23.59 -8.28 -24.13
C HIS A 211 23.45 -8.84 -25.55
#